data_AF-A0A4Y7QDF2-F1
#
_entry.id   AF-A0A4Y7QDF2-F1
#
_cell.length_a   1.000
_cell.length_b   1.000
_cell.length_c   1.000
_cell.angle_alpha   90.00
_cell.angle_beta   90.00
_cell.angle_gamma   90.00
#
_symmetry.space_group_name_H-M   'P 1'
#
loop_
_entity.id
_entity.type
_entity.pdbx_description
1 polymer ?
#
loop_
_entity_poly.entity_id
_entity_poly.type
_entity_poly.pdbx_seq_one_letter_code
_entity_poly.pdbx_strand_id
1 'polypeptide(L)'
;MIISVLIPPEDRLGPHCETSAWRDAFSAKYVVVRVCRSWYNSCIDRLYQHIHLNRIAQIPRLVRTLEKSGAKDLARFIQRLDLNFFFPIGWERLYCQDFRRLLCLCPSIREMDHTLIFDAKPQLDPVIYATLAVFLDNITYLRLGHDETSFEVQCRLISTLTTLRELDFHPGILDECPEDYTHKFTANLPHLSSLTISLRNGTWESIWYLTLWAIPSIRRLSVTIDSKSWAWVPLQIIQLLPGLCAST
;
A
#
# COMPACT_ATOMS: atom_id res chain seq x y z
N MET A 1 -20.16 -7.38 -21.42
CA MET A 1 -19.48 -7.85 -20.19
C MET A 1 -18.05 -7.36 -20.25
N ILE A 2 -17.73 -6.28 -19.54
CA ILE A 2 -16.46 -5.53 -19.68
C ILE A 2 -15.48 -6.08 -18.64
N ILE A 3 -14.75 -7.14 -18.96
CA ILE A 3 -13.60 -7.62 -18.15
C ILE A 3 -12.27 -7.11 -18.75
N SER A 4 -12.33 -6.09 -19.61
CA SER A 4 -11.14 -5.44 -20.17
C SER A 4 -10.41 -4.54 -19.17
N VAL A 5 -10.86 -4.47 -17.90
CA VAL A 5 -10.28 -3.58 -16.87
C VAL A 5 -9.12 -4.26 -16.12
N LEU A 6 -8.98 -5.58 -16.20
CA LEU A 6 -8.00 -6.35 -15.41
C LEU A 6 -6.82 -6.88 -16.23
N ILE A 7 -6.79 -6.67 -17.54
CA ILE A 7 -5.63 -7.07 -18.36
C ILE A 7 -4.78 -5.81 -18.56
N PRO A 8 -3.58 -5.70 -17.97
CA PRO A 8 -2.64 -4.68 -18.40
C PRO A 8 -2.30 -4.96 -19.88
N PRO A 9 -2.41 -3.98 -20.79
CA PRO A 9 -1.82 -4.14 -22.11
C PRO A 9 -0.31 -4.41 -21.93
N GLU A 10 0.27 -5.18 -22.84
CA GLU A 10 1.70 -5.53 -22.86
C GLU A 10 2.57 -4.27 -23.05
N ASP A 11 2.65 -3.40 -22.06
CA ASP A 11 3.58 -2.28 -22.05
C ASP A 11 4.79 -2.64 -21.18
N ARG A 12 5.94 -2.63 -21.85
CA ARG A 12 7.26 -2.92 -21.31
C ARG A 12 7.67 -1.79 -20.36
N LEU A 13 8.34 -2.18 -19.27
CA LEU A 13 9.20 -1.37 -18.39
C LEU A 13 8.54 -0.74 -17.14
N GLY A 14 8.50 -1.52 -16.07
CA GLY A 14 8.55 -1.06 -14.68
C GLY A 14 9.28 -2.11 -13.81
N PRO A 15 10.19 -1.75 -12.88
CA PRO A 15 11.12 -2.72 -12.26
C PRO A 15 10.55 -3.56 -11.11
N HIS A 16 9.30 -3.35 -10.68
CA HIS A 16 8.80 -3.97 -9.47
C HIS A 16 7.47 -4.73 -9.67
N CYS A 17 7.61 -6.06 -9.65
CA CYS A 17 6.63 -7.02 -9.13
C CYS A 17 5.40 -7.42 -9.97
N GLU A 18 5.55 -7.58 -11.28
CA GLU A 18 4.80 -8.66 -11.95
C GLU A 18 5.75 -9.83 -12.20
N THR A 19 5.88 -10.74 -11.23
CA THR A 19 6.55 -12.02 -11.50
C THR A 19 5.77 -12.76 -12.57
N SER A 20 6.46 -13.52 -13.44
CA SER A 20 5.78 -14.39 -14.43
C SER A 20 4.70 -15.25 -13.77
N ALA A 21 4.96 -15.70 -12.54
CA ALA A 21 4.01 -16.44 -11.71
C ALA A 21 2.68 -15.70 -11.46
N TRP A 22 2.71 -14.38 -11.24
CA TRP A 22 1.47 -13.60 -11.06
C TRP A 22 0.65 -13.56 -12.35
N ARG A 23 1.32 -13.32 -13.49
CA ARG A 23 0.68 -13.31 -14.80
C ARG A 23 0.07 -14.68 -15.14
N ASP A 24 0.79 -15.76 -14.84
CA ASP A 24 0.32 -17.14 -15.06
C ASP A 24 -0.88 -17.45 -14.16
N ALA A 25 -0.80 -17.10 -12.87
CA ALA A 25 -1.90 -17.28 -11.93
C ALA A 25 -3.15 -16.47 -12.34
N PHE A 26 -2.96 -15.23 -12.79
CA PHE A 26 -4.05 -14.37 -13.25
C PHE A 26 -4.68 -14.92 -14.55
N SER A 27 -3.85 -15.36 -15.49
CA SER A 27 -4.28 -15.97 -16.75
C SER A 27 -5.09 -17.25 -16.49
N ALA A 28 -4.63 -18.11 -15.57
CA ALA A 28 -5.36 -19.29 -15.15
C ALA A 28 -6.74 -18.94 -14.56
N LYS A 29 -6.80 -17.95 -13.65
CA LYS A 29 -8.10 -17.45 -13.11
C LYS A 29 -9.01 -16.96 -14.23
N TYR A 30 -8.47 -16.27 -15.22
CA TYR A 30 -9.25 -15.72 -16.32
C TYR A 30 -9.83 -16.79 -17.25
N VAL A 31 -9.05 -17.85 -17.55
CA VAL A 31 -9.53 -18.99 -18.34
C VAL A 31 -10.70 -19.67 -17.64
N VAL A 32 -10.60 -19.92 -16.33
CA VAL A 32 -11.63 -20.57 -15.50
C VAL A 32 -12.96 -19.81 -15.55
N VAL A 33 -12.93 -18.48 -15.40
CA VAL A 33 -14.17 -17.67 -15.40
C VAL A 33 -14.86 -17.56 -16.76
N ARG A 34 -14.20 -17.98 -17.85
CA ARG A 34 -14.74 -17.96 -19.21
C ARG A 34 -15.36 -19.29 -19.66
N VAL A 35 -15.23 -20.36 -18.87
CA VAL A 35 -15.75 -21.70 -19.25
C VAL A 35 -17.27 -21.71 -19.33
N CYS A 36 -17.97 -21.40 -18.23
CA CYS A 36 -19.42 -21.31 -18.20
C CYS A 36 -19.89 -20.46 -17.00
N ARG A 37 -21.20 -20.16 -16.93
CA ARG A 37 -21.78 -19.33 -15.86
C ARG A 37 -21.61 -19.94 -14.46
N SER A 38 -21.70 -21.27 -14.36
CA SER A 38 -21.50 -21.94 -13.07
C SER A 38 -20.08 -21.75 -12.56
N TRP A 39 -19.07 -21.93 -13.42
CA TRP A 39 -17.66 -21.71 -13.07
C TRP A 39 -17.37 -20.25 -12.72
N TYR A 40 -17.94 -19.32 -13.49
CA TYR A 40 -17.89 -17.89 -13.16
C TYR A 40 -18.41 -17.62 -11.73
N ASN A 41 -19.60 -18.10 -11.40
CA ASN A 41 -20.21 -17.88 -10.09
C ASN A 41 -19.39 -18.51 -8.96
N SER A 42 -18.76 -19.67 -9.19
CA SER A 42 -17.94 -20.38 -8.20
C SER A 42 -16.55 -19.77 -8.00
N CYS A 43 -16.11 -18.86 -8.87
CA CYS A 43 -14.77 -18.27 -8.82
C CYS A 43 -14.77 -16.74 -8.70
N ILE A 44 -15.94 -16.10 -8.71
CA ILE A 44 -16.06 -14.65 -8.71
C ILE A 44 -15.46 -14.01 -7.46
N ASP A 45 -15.61 -14.67 -6.31
CA ASP A 45 -15.01 -14.29 -5.03
C ASP A 45 -13.48 -14.25 -5.12
N ARG A 46 -12.88 -15.32 -5.65
CA ARG A 46 -11.41 -15.44 -5.83
C ARG A 46 -10.84 -14.53 -6.91
N LEU A 47 -11.67 -14.14 -7.88
CA LEU A 47 -11.28 -13.19 -8.92
C LEU A 47 -11.18 -11.77 -8.35
N TYR A 48 -12.14 -11.38 -7.51
CA TYR A 48 -12.18 -10.05 -6.91
C TYR A 48 -11.45 -9.95 -5.57
N GLN A 49 -10.95 -11.06 -5.01
CA GLN A 49 -10.23 -11.07 -3.74
C GLN A 49 -9.05 -10.12 -3.70
N HIS A 50 -8.32 -10.03 -4.81
CA HIS A 50 -7.12 -9.22 -4.96
C HIS A 50 -7.27 -8.37 -6.22
N ILE A 51 -7.33 -7.05 -6.03
CA ILE A 51 -7.41 -6.07 -7.11
C ILE A 51 -6.07 -5.34 -7.20
N HIS A 52 -5.52 -5.31 -8.41
CA HIS A 52 -4.30 -4.59 -8.74
C HIS A 52 -4.60 -3.52 -9.78
N LEU A 53 -4.32 -2.26 -9.46
CA LEU A 53 -4.55 -1.11 -10.33
C LEU A 53 -3.20 -0.49 -10.72
N ASN A 54 -2.94 -0.46 -12.03
CA ASN A 54 -1.71 0.06 -12.64
C ASN A 54 -1.92 1.37 -13.41
N ARG A 55 -3.16 1.89 -13.41
CA ARG A 55 -3.52 3.16 -14.03
C ARG A 55 -4.55 3.85 -13.16
N ILE A 56 -4.35 5.13 -12.90
CA ILE A 56 -5.29 5.96 -12.14
C ILE A 56 -6.73 5.90 -12.68
N ALA A 57 -6.89 5.85 -14.00
CA ALA A 57 -8.20 5.74 -14.66
C ALA A 57 -8.94 4.43 -14.39
N GLN A 58 -8.30 3.41 -13.80
CA GLN A 58 -8.98 2.18 -13.40
C GLN A 58 -9.80 2.36 -12.11
N ILE A 59 -9.43 3.29 -11.22
CA ILE A 59 -10.19 3.57 -9.98
C ILE A 59 -11.65 3.98 -10.30
N PRO A 60 -11.93 5.02 -11.10
CA PRO A 60 -13.31 5.38 -11.43
C PRO A 60 -14.07 4.27 -12.16
N ARG A 61 -13.39 3.45 -12.97
CA ARG A 61 -14.02 2.31 -13.65
C ARG A 61 -14.41 1.22 -12.67
N LEU A 62 -13.55 0.92 -11.69
CA LEU A 62 -13.83 -0.04 -10.63
C LEU A 62 -15.00 0.45 -9.77
N VAL A 63 -14.97 1.71 -9.32
CA VAL A 63 -16.07 2.33 -8.55
C VAL A 63 -17.41 2.18 -9.27
N ARG A 64 -17.50 2.58 -10.54
CA ARG A 64 -18.73 2.44 -11.34
C ARG A 64 -19.17 0.98 -11.50
N THR A 65 -18.22 0.06 -11.61
CA THR A 65 -18.50 -1.38 -11.74
C THR A 65 -19.09 -1.92 -10.44
N LEU A 66 -18.49 -1.57 -9.30
CA LEU A 66 -18.98 -1.97 -7.97
C LEU A 66 -20.37 -1.39 -7.71
N GLU A 67 -20.59 -0.10 -7.99
CA GLU A 67 -21.90 0.56 -7.85
C GLU A 67 -22.96 -0.11 -8.72
N LYS A 68 -22.66 -0.40 -9.99
CA LYS A 68 -23.60 -1.04 -10.91
C LYS A 68 -23.91 -2.49 -10.54
N SER A 69 -22.98 -3.20 -9.91
CA SER A 69 -23.17 -4.60 -9.50
C SER A 69 -24.09 -4.77 -8.28
N GLY A 70 -24.68 -3.68 -7.78
CA GLY A 70 -25.47 -3.69 -6.55
C GLY A 70 -24.64 -3.46 -5.29
N ALA A 71 -23.47 -2.83 -5.42
CA ALA A 71 -22.46 -2.43 -4.41
C ALA A 71 -21.95 -3.54 -3.46
N LYS A 72 -22.83 -4.34 -2.87
CA LYS A 72 -22.55 -5.26 -1.78
C LYS A 72 -21.95 -6.59 -2.25
N ASP A 73 -22.31 -7.08 -3.43
CA ASP A 73 -21.98 -8.45 -3.81
C ASP A 73 -20.53 -8.63 -4.25
N LEU A 74 -19.99 -7.72 -5.07
CA LEU A 74 -18.59 -7.78 -5.51
C LEU A 74 -17.62 -7.15 -4.52
N ALA A 75 -18.01 -6.01 -3.92
CA ALA A 75 -17.09 -5.24 -3.09
C ALA A 75 -16.68 -5.98 -1.81
N ARG A 76 -17.57 -6.81 -1.24
CA ARG A 76 -17.26 -7.67 -0.08
C ARG A 76 -16.17 -8.71 -0.36
N PHE A 77 -15.94 -9.04 -1.62
CA PHE A 77 -14.90 -9.99 -1.98
C PHE A 77 -13.53 -9.33 -2.00
N ILE A 78 -13.44 -8.01 -2.19
CA ILE A 78 -12.17 -7.29 -2.25
C ILE A 78 -11.54 -7.23 -0.85
N GLN A 79 -10.49 -8.02 -0.67
CA GLN A 79 -9.72 -8.11 0.57
C GLN A 79 -8.35 -7.45 0.45
N ARG A 80 -7.80 -7.42 -0.77
CA ARG A 80 -6.51 -6.82 -1.07
C ARG A 80 -6.62 -5.82 -2.21
N LEU A 81 -6.05 -4.63 -2.00
CA LEU A 81 -5.99 -3.57 -2.98
C LEU A 81 -4.55 -3.09 -3.18
N ASP A 82 -4.02 -3.31 -4.37
CA ASP A 82 -2.69 -2.84 -4.75
C ASP A 82 -2.82 -1.68 -5.75
N LEU A 83 -2.31 -0.52 -5.38
CA LEU A 83 -2.30 0.71 -6.17
C LEU A 83 -0.84 1.01 -6.54
N ASN A 84 -0.45 0.63 -7.75
CA ASN A 84 0.92 0.80 -8.25
C ASN A 84 0.89 1.51 -9.60
N PHE A 85 0.73 2.83 -9.60
CA PHE A 85 0.58 3.57 -10.84
C PHE A 85 1.19 4.95 -10.81
N PHE A 86 1.46 5.44 -12.01
CA PHE A 86 1.85 6.81 -12.25
C PHE A 86 0.68 7.78 -12.03
N PHE A 87 0.95 8.85 -11.28
CA PHE A 87 0.02 9.86 -10.84
C PHE A 87 0.30 11.19 -11.56
N PRO A 88 -0.51 11.54 -12.58
CA PRO A 88 -0.32 12.79 -13.31
C PRO A 88 -0.77 14.00 -12.49
N ILE A 89 -0.12 15.14 -12.70
CA ILE A 89 -0.48 16.42 -12.08
C ILE A 89 -1.93 16.80 -12.44
N GLY A 90 -2.69 17.29 -11.46
CA GLY A 90 -4.08 17.74 -11.65
C GLY A 90 -5.13 16.65 -11.46
N TRP A 91 -4.71 15.41 -11.17
CA TRP A 91 -5.62 14.29 -10.92
C TRP A 91 -5.95 14.08 -9.44
N GLU A 92 -5.40 14.90 -8.55
CA GLU A 92 -5.53 14.82 -7.08
C GLU A 92 -7.00 14.76 -6.68
N ARG A 93 -7.80 15.71 -7.14
CA ARG A 93 -9.23 15.78 -6.78
C ARG A 93 -10.00 14.54 -7.23
N LEU A 94 -9.78 14.08 -8.47
CA LEU A 94 -10.48 12.92 -9.01
C LEU A 94 -10.08 11.65 -8.26
N TYR A 95 -8.78 11.51 -7.99
CA TYR A 95 -8.25 10.43 -7.17
C TYR A 95 -8.88 10.44 -5.78
N CYS A 96 -8.80 11.55 -5.03
CA CYS A 96 -9.38 11.66 -3.69
C CYS A 96 -10.85 11.24 -3.66
N GLN A 97 -11.64 11.75 -4.61
CA GLN A 97 -13.08 11.50 -4.65
C GLN A 97 -13.38 10.02 -4.93
N ASP A 98 -12.82 9.45 -5.99
CA ASP A 98 -13.15 8.08 -6.38
C ASP A 98 -12.44 7.04 -5.50
N PHE A 99 -11.26 7.34 -4.98
CA PHE A 99 -10.58 6.48 -4.05
C PHE A 99 -11.30 6.41 -2.69
N ARG A 100 -11.77 7.55 -2.16
CA ARG A 100 -12.65 7.55 -0.99
C ARG A 100 -13.91 6.72 -1.21
N ARG A 101 -14.56 6.87 -2.37
CA ARG A 101 -15.74 6.08 -2.74
C ARG A 101 -15.42 4.59 -2.82
N LEU A 102 -14.28 4.23 -3.39
CA LEU A 102 -13.82 2.84 -3.46
C LEU A 102 -13.68 2.24 -2.05
N LEU A 103 -13.04 2.96 -1.12
CA LEU A 103 -12.88 2.49 0.25
C LEU A 103 -14.22 2.36 0.99
N CYS A 104 -15.15 3.30 0.79
CA CYS A 104 -16.51 3.19 1.33
C CYS A 104 -17.25 1.94 0.83
N LEU A 105 -17.03 1.55 -0.43
CA LEU A 105 -17.67 0.37 -1.03
C LEU A 105 -17.05 -0.93 -0.53
N CYS A 106 -15.77 -0.92 -0.16
CA CYS A 106 -14.96 -2.11 0.12
C CYS A 106 -14.50 -2.19 1.59
N PRO A 107 -15.41 -2.32 2.58
CA PRO A 107 -15.04 -2.38 3.99
C PRO A 107 -14.30 -3.68 4.39
N SER A 108 -14.17 -4.64 3.47
CA SER A 108 -13.49 -5.92 3.69
C SER A 108 -12.00 -5.89 3.37
N ILE A 109 -11.46 -4.75 2.93
CA ILE A 109 -10.03 -4.58 2.65
C ILE A 109 -9.24 -4.76 3.95
N ARG A 110 -8.24 -5.64 3.90
CA ARG A 110 -7.31 -5.97 4.99
C ARG A 110 -5.86 -5.77 4.58
N GLU A 111 -5.58 -5.84 3.28
CA GLU A 111 -4.25 -5.67 2.73
C GLU A 111 -4.29 -4.51 1.73
N MET A 112 -3.38 -3.56 1.87
CA MET A 112 -3.25 -2.45 0.95
C MET A 112 -1.80 -2.19 0.59
N ASP A 113 -1.54 -2.01 -0.69
CA ASP A 113 -0.29 -1.48 -1.23
C ASP A 113 -0.59 -0.12 -1.87
N HIS A 114 -0.11 0.96 -1.26
CA HIS A 114 -0.26 2.32 -1.74
C HIS A 114 1.11 2.83 -2.20
N THR A 115 1.47 2.50 -3.45
CA THR A 115 2.75 2.86 -4.05
C THR A 115 2.49 3.70 -5.29
N LEU A 116 2.40 5.02 -5.10
CA LEU A 116 2.16 5.96 -6.20
C LEU A 116 3.48 6.53 -6.72
N ILE A 117 3.58 6.68 -8.04
CA ILE A 117 4.75 7.27 -8.72
C ILE A 117 4.33 8.63 -9.28
N PHE A 118 5.08 9.67 -9.00
CA PHE A 118 4.74 11.03 -9.40
C PHE A 118 5.64 11.59 -10.51
N ASP A 119 5.11 12.51 -11.31
CA ASP A 119 5.82 13.15 -12.44
C ASP A 119 6.80 14.26 -12.02
N ALA A 120 6.56 14.90 -10.88
CA ALA A 120 7.35 16.04 -10.36
C ALA A 120 7.54 15.90 -8.84
N LYS A 121 7.65 17.00 -8.09
CA LYS A 121 7.47 17.03 -6.62
C LYS A 121 6.01 17.32 -6.21
N PRO A 122 4.97 16.59 -6.65
CA PRO A 122 3.66 16.76 -6.06
C PRO A 122 3.65 16.09 -4.69
N GLN A 123 3.15 16.82 -3.70
CA GLN A 123 2.77 16.23 -2.44
C GLN A 123 1.30 15.87 -2.58
N LEU A 124 0.96 14.59 -2.40
CA LEU A 124 -0.42 14.22 -2.11
C LEU A 124 -0.91 15.09 -0.95
N ASP A 125 -2.09 15.67 -1.10
CA ASP A 125 -2.70 16.42 -0.01
C ASP A 125 -2.73 15.53 1.25
N PRO A 126 -2.17 15.97 2.40
CA PRO A 126 -2.22 15.24 3.65
C PRO A 126 -3.63 14.76 4.04
N VAL A 127 -4.68 15.46 3.57
CA VAL A 127 -6.09 15.06 3.71
C VAL A 127 -6.37 13.66 3.16
N ILE A 128 -5.62 13.18 2.17
CA ILE A 128 -5.75 11.82 1.62
C ILE A 128 -5.39 10.77 2.67
N TYR A 129 -4.32 10.99 3.43
CA TYR A 129 -3.89 10.08 4.49
C TYR A 129 -4.82 10.13 5.69
N ALA A 130 -5.35 11.31 6.02
CA ALA A 130 -6.42 11.42 6.99
C ALA A 130 -7.69 10.64 6.53
N THR A 131 -8.00 10.69 5.24
CA THR A 131 -9.11 9.92 4.66
C THR A 131 -8.83 8.42 4.74
N LEU A 132 -7.61 7.99 4.40
CA LEU A 132 -7.16 6.60 4.56
C LEU A 132 -7.38 6.13 6.00
N ALA A 133 -6.89 6.87 6.99
CA ALA A 133 -7.01 6.50 8.40
C ALA A 133 -8.45 6.13 8.80
N VAL A 134 -9.46 6.83 8.27
CA VAL A 134 -10.89 6.59 8.57
C VAL A 134 -11.42 5.26 8.00
N PHE A 135 -10.84 4.74 6.92
CA PHE A 135 -11.33 3.53 6.25
C PHE A 135 -10.47 2.30 6.51
N LEU A 136 -9.27 2.48 7.08
CA LEU A 136 -8.28 1.42 7.21
C LEU A 136 -8.25 0.77 8.62
N ASP A 137 -9.30 0.93 9.43
CA ASP A 137 -9.41 0.36 10.78
C ASP A 137 -9.15 -1.17 10.84
N ASN A 138 -9.44 -1.88 9.75
CA ASN A 138 -9.30 -3.34 9.65
C ASN A 138 -8.04 -3.79 8.89
N ILE A 139 -7.13 -2.87 8.54
CA ILE A 139 -5.94 -3.22 7.79
C ILE A 139 -4.94 -3.99 8.65
N THR A 140 -4.57 -5.17 8.15
CA THR A 140 -3.55 -6.03 8.74
C THR A 140 -2.21 -5.94 8.00
N TYR A 141 -2.22 -5.59 6.72
CA TYR A 141 -1.01 -5.38 5.91
C TYR A 141 -1.09 -4.03 5.21
N LEU A 142 -0.09 -3.18 5.43
CA LEU A 142 0.03 -1.92 4.73
C LEU A 142 1.42 -1.80 4.11
N ARG A 143 1.46 -1.56 2.80
CA ARG A 143 2.63 -1.01 2.12
C ARG A 143 2.40 0.46 1.77
N LEU A 144 3.31 1.34 2.20
CA LEU A 144 3.37 2.75 1.79
C LEU A 144 4.64 2.96 0.98
N GLY A 145 4.47 3.26 -0.30
CA GLY A 145 5.57 3.34 -1.27
C GLY A 145 6.31 4.68 -1.30
N HIS A 146 7.05 4.91 -2.39
CA HIS A 146 7.86 6.11 -2.63
C HIS A 146 7.02 7.33 -3.06
N ASP A 147 5.96 7.63 -2.35
CA ASP A 147 5.00 8.69 -2.70
C ASP A 147 5.49 10.12 -2.38
N GLU A 148 6.78 10.28 -2.05
CA GLU A 148 7.43 11.52 -1.60
C GLU A 148 6.69 12.25 -0.46
N THR A 149 5.77 11.57 0.22
CA THR A 149 5.02 12.18 1.31
C THR A 149 5.92 12.46 2.50
N SER A 150 5.54 13.44 3.31
CA SER A 150 6.32 13.75 4.51
C SER A 150 6.24 12.59 5.49
N PHE A 151 7.36 12.34 6.18
CA PHE A 151 7.43 11.31 7.21
C PHE A 151 6.36 11.50 8.29
N GLU A 152 6.02 12.76 8.62
CA GLU A 152 4.95 13.13 9.55
C GLU A 152 3.58 12.59 9.14
N VAL A 153 3.21 12.77 7.87
CA VAL A 153 1.90 12.33 7.38
C VAL A 153 1.78 10.82 7.41
N GLN A 154 2.83 10.10 7.02
CA GLN A 154 2.87 8.64 7.09
C GLN A 154 2.76 8.15 8.54
N CYS A 155 3.53 8.72 9.46
CA CYS A 155 3.49 8.33 10.87
C CYS A 155 2.13 8.59 11.51
N ARG A 156 1.48 9.72 11.20
CA ARG A 156 0.11 10.00 11.66
C ARG A 156 -0.86 8.94 11.17
N LEU A 157 -0.81 8.56 9.88
CA LEU A 157 -1.63 7.46 9.37
C LEU A 157 -1.32 6.16 10.12
N ILE A 158 -0.05 5.77 10.21
CA ILE A 158 0.35 4.50 10.84
C ILE A 158 -0.10 4.44 12.31
N SER A 159 -0.02 5.56 13.04
CA SER A 159 -0.41 5.63 14.45
C SER A 159 -1.89 5.30 14.71
N THR A 160 -2.78 5.46 13.71
CA THR A 160 -4.19 5.10 13.85
C THR A 160 -4.47 3.62 13.57
N LEU A 161 -3.53 2.88 12.99
CA LEU A 161 -3.71 1.50 12.51
C LEU A 161 -3.33 0.47 13.57
N THR A 162 -4.12 0.39 14.64
CA THR A 162 -3.85 -0.50 15.78
C THR A 162 -3.93 -2.00 15.44
N THR A 163 -4.63 -2.36 14.36
CA THR A 163 -4.81 -3.76 13.89
C THR A 163 -3.69 -4.25 12.96
N LEU A 164 -2.74 -3.37 12.64
CA LEU A 164 -1.67 -3.62 11.69
C LEU A 164 -0.73 -4.74 12.18
N ARG A 165 -0.45 -5.71 11.31
CA ARG A 165 0.41 -6.87 11.58
C ARG A 165 1.68 -6.87 10.76
N GLU A 166 1.61 -6.33 9.56
CA GLU A 166 2.72 -6.20 8.64
C GLU A 166 2.71 -4.77 8.07
N LEU A 167 3.85 -4.10 8.19
CA LEU A 167 4.07 -2.75 7.68
C LEU A 167 5.32 -2.78 6.82
N ASP A 168 5.20 -2.30 5.59
CA ASP A 168 6.31 -2.02 4.69
C ASP A 168 6.21 -0.56 4.30
N PHE A 169 7.13 0.29 4.74
CA PHE A 169 7.06 1.69 4.36
C PHE A 169 8.40 2.30 4.04
N HIS A 170 8.34 3.28 3.14
CA HIS A 170 9.48 4.07 2.72
C HIS A 170 9.41 5.42 3.43
N PRO A 171 10.23 5.67 4.49
CA PRO A 171 10.15 6.91 5.23
C PRO A 171 10.29 8.09 4.29
N GLY A 172 9.28 8.95 4.34
CA GLY A 172 9.22 10.22 3.65
C GLY A 172 10.40 11.14 3.92
N ILE A 173 10.37 12.31 3.27
CA ILE A 173 11.30 13.40 3.58
C ILE A 173 10.96 13.92 5.00
N LEU A 174 12.00 14.11 5.82
CA LEU A 174 11.89 14.84 7.08
C LEU A 174 11.82 16.33 6.76
N ASP A 175 10.77 17.01 7.24
CA ASP A 175 10.68 18.46 7.14
C ASP A 175 11.74 19.11 8.06
N GLU A 176 12.28 20.27 7.65
CA GLU A 176 13.55 20.85 8.14
C GLU A 176 13.61 21.26 9.64
N CYS A 177 12.65 20.94 10.50
CA CYS A 177 12.59 21.47 11.87
C CYS A 177 12.47 20.41 12.99
N PRO A 178 13.60 19.77 13.41
CA PRO A 178 13.61 18.61 14.31
C PRO A 178 13.18 18.85 15.76
N GLU A 179 13.14 20.10 16.24
CA GLU A 179 13.07 20.38 17.69
C GLU A 179 11.70 20.10 18.35
N ASP A 180 10.63 19.91 17.56
CA ASP A 180 9.25 19.78 18.07
C ASP A 180 8.58 18.42 17.73
N TYR A 181 9.39 17.40 17.42
CA TYR A 181 8.92 16.15 16.82
C TYR A 181 8.79 14.97 17.78
N THR A 182 9.45 14.97 18.93
CA THR A 182 9.45 13.83 19.86
C THR A 182 8.04 13.41 20.31
N HIS A 183 7.12 14.36 20.48
CA HIS A 183 5.74 14.06 20.85
C HIS A 183 4.83 13.68 19.67
N LYS A 184 5.18 14.09 18.44
CA LYS A 184 4.31 13.92 17.26
C LYS A 184 4.44 12.54 16.60
N PHE A 185 5.51 11.81 16.89
CA PHE A 185 5.87 10.57 16.18
C PHE A 185 5.68 9.28 16.99
N THR A 186 4.97 9.33 18.11
CA THR A 186 4.68 8.11 18.88
C THR A 186 3.58 7.30 18.20
N ALA A 187 3.80 6.00 18.04
CA ALA A 187 2.80 5.06 17.54
C ALA A 187 2.75 3.83 18.46
N ASN A 188 1.54 3.35 18.75
CA ASN A 188 1.35 2.11 19.51
C ASN A 188 0.78 1.05 18.57
N LEU A 189 1.62 0.07 18.23
CA LEU A 189 1.32 -0.97 17.25
C LEU A 189 1.43 -2.34 17.91
N PRO A 190 0.47 -2.70 18.79
CA PRO A 190 0.59 -3.87 19.67
C PRO A 190 0.60 -5.19 18.91
N HIS A 191 0.09 -5.22 17.67
CA HIS A 191 -0.04 -6.42 16.84
C HIS A 191 0.98 -6.49 15.70
N LEU A 192 1.83 -5.47 15.54
CA LEU A 192 2.79 -5.42 14.45
C LEU A 192 3.89 -6.45 14.66
N SER A 193 3.97 -7.40 13.74
CA SER A 193 4.85 -8.57 13.78
C SER A 193 5.96 -8.52 12.73
N SER A 194 5.75 -7.80 11.64
CA SER A 194 6.72 -7.59 10.57
C SER A 194 6.81 -6.12 10.22
N LEU A 195 8.01 -5.56 10.29
CA LEU A 195 8.31 -4.19 9.91
C LEU A 195 9.43 -4.19 8.87
N THR A 196 9.12 -3.71 7.68
CA THR A 196 10.08 -3.46 6.61
C THR A 196 10.20 -1.96 6.42
N ILE A 197 11.43 -1.46 6.53
CA ILE A 197 11.75 -0.05 6.36
C ILE A 197 12.71 0.05 5.20
N SER A 198 12.32 0.82 4.18
CA SER A 198 13.17 1.07 3.03
C SER A 198 13.64 2.52 3.07
N LEU A 199 14.93 2.75 3.26
CA LEU A 199 15.53 4.07 3.43
C LEU A 199 16.17 4.53 2.13
N ARG A 200 16.05 5.82 1.80
CA ARG A 200 16.83 6.49 0.76
C ARG A 200 17.97 7.27 1.41
N ASN A 201 19.06 7.51 0.67
CA ASN A 201 20.17 8.36 1.12
C ASN A 201 19.65 9.66 1.80
N GLY A 202 20.02 9.85 3.07
CA GLY A 202 19.67 11.03 3.86
C GLY A 202 18.54 10.84 4.87
N THR A 203 17.76 9.76 4.82
CA THR A 203 16.63 9.54 5.77
C THR A 203 16.97 8.67 6.98
N TRP A 204 18.27 8.53 7.31
CA TRP A 204 18.69 7.73 8.47
C TRP A 204 18.22 8.33 9.80
N GLU A 205 18.04 9.65 9.86
CA GLU A 205 17.46 10.34 11.01
C GLU A 205 16.02 9.88 11.29
N SER A 206 15.28 9.46 10.25
CA SER A 206 13.92 8.92 10.40
C SER A 206 13.88 7.66 11.25
N ILE A 207 14.97 6.88 11.26
CA ILE A 207 15.08 5.65 12.07
C ILE A 207 15.01 5.98 13.56
N TRP A 208 15.59 7.11 13.98
CA TRP A 208 15.57 7.51 15.39
C TRP A 208 14.13 7.68 15.90
N TYR A 209 13.25 8.26 15.09
CA TYR A 209 11.85 8.40 15.50
C TYR A 209 11.10 7.07 15.61
N LEU A 210 11.56 6.02 14.92
CA LEU A 210 10.99 4.68 15.05
C LEU A 210 11.30 4.04 16.40
N THR A 211 12.35 4.49 17.10
CA THR A 211 12.61 4.04 18.48
C THR A 211 11.57 4.57 19.46
N LEU A 212 10.73 5.54 19.05
CA LEU A 212 9.63 6.08 19.86
C LEU A 212 8.34 5.27 19.69
N TRP A 213 8.32 4.24 18.83
CA TRP A 213 7.14 3.39 18.62
C TRP A 213 7.10 2.26 19.65
N ALA A 214 5.91 2.02 20.21
CA ALA A 214 5.65 0.86 21.04
C ALA A 214 5.22 -0.33 20.16
N ILE A 215 6.15 -1.25 19.91
CA ILE A 215 5.96 -2.40 19.01
C ILE A 215 6.29 -3.73 19.74
N PRO A 216 5.52 -4.12 20.77
CA PRO A 216 5.86 -5.25 21.64
C PRO A 216 5.85 -6.62 20.94
N SER A 217 5.15 -6.74 19.81
CA SER A 217 4.97 -8.01 19.09
C SER A 217 5.92 -8.23 17.92
N ILE A 218 6.94 -7.38 17.75
CA ILE A 218 7.81 -7.42 16.57
C ILE A 218 8.59 -8.75 16.51
N ARG A 219 8.52 -9.42 15.37
CA ARG A 219 9.24 -10.69 15.11
C ARG A 219 10.22 -10.59 13.95
N ARG A 220 9.92 -9.72 12.99
CA ARG A 220 10.71 -9.48 11.79
C ARG A 220 10.91 -7.98 11.64
N LEU A 221 12.16 -7.54 11.69
CA LEU A 221 12.54 -6.18 11.36
C LEU A 221 13.56 -6.26 10.22
N SER A 222 13.21 -5.65 9.09
CA SER A 222 14.05 -5.60 7.89
C SER A 222 14.29 -4.14 7.53
N VAL A 223 15.54 -3.72 7.54
CA VAL A 223 15.93 -2.39 7.06
C VAL A 223 16.70 -2.58 5.76
N THR A 224 16.23 -1.92 4.70
CA THR A 224 16.89 -1.84 3.40
C THR A 224 17.34 -0.41 3.15
N ILE A 225 18.57 -0.22 2.69
CA ILE A 225 19.12 1.09 2.37
C ILE A 225 19.34 1.14 0.87
N ASP A 226 18.56 1.98 0.19
CA ASP A 226 18.66 2.23 -1.24
C ASP A 226 19.69 3.35 -1.49
N SER A 227 20.89 2.95 -1.92
CA SER A 227 21.90 3.90 -2.35
C SER A 227 21.56 4.40 -3.74
N LYS A 228 21.25 5.70 -3.89
CA LYS A 228 21.06 6.37 -5.20
C LYS A 228 22.29 6.31 -6.12
N SER A 229 23.40 5.69 -5.68
CA SER A 229 24.56 5.46 -6.51
C SER A 229 24.24 4.36 -7.53
N TRP A 230 24.36 4.69 -8.81
CA TRP A 230 24.25 3.73 -9.92
C TRP A 230 25.31 2.60 -9.87
N ALA A 231 26.21 2.63 -8.89
CA ALA A 231 27.06 1.50 -8.59
C ALA A 231 26.23 0.46 -7.82
N TRP A 232 26.20 -0.77 -8.34
CA TRP A 232 25.58 -1.94 -7.72
C TRP A 232 26.22 -2.24 -6.35
N VAL A 233 25.82 -1.50 -5.31
CA VAL A 233 26.16 -1.84 -3.94
C VAL A 233 25.14 -2.90 -3.50
N PRO A 234 25.59 -4.05 -2.99
CA PRO A 234 24.68 -5.08 -2.50
C PRO A 234 23.80 -4.51 -1.39
N LEU A 235 22.49 -4.74 -1.49
CA LEU A 235 21.51 -4.44 -0.45
C LEU A 235 21.99 -5.04 0.88
N GLN A 236 22.34 -4.20 1.84
CA GLN A 236 22.52 -4.64 3.21
C GLN A 236 21.15 -4.82 3.83
N ILE A 237 20.72 -6.07 3.96
CA ILE A 237 19.53 -6.43 4.74
C ILE A 237 20.01 -6.67 6.16
N ILE A 238 19.67 -5.75 7.06
CA ILE A 238 19.86 -5.98 8.50
C ILE A 238 18.57 -6.64 9.01
N GLN A 239 18.62 -7.96 9.21
CA GLN A 239 17.56 -8.69 9.92
C GLN A 239 17.90 -8.71 11.40
N LEU A 240 17.12 -7.98 12.20
CA LEU A 240 17.20 -8.08 13.66
C LEU A 240 16.35 -9.27 14.11
N LEU A 241 16.99 -10.31 14.65
CA LEU A 241 16.33 -11.50 15.16
C LEU A 241 15.60 -11.20 16.49
N PRO A 242 14.47 -11.89 16.77
CA PRO A 242 13.70 -11.68 17.99
C PRO A 242 14.55 -12.00 19.22
N GLY A 243 14.76 -10.99 20.09
CA GLY A 243 15.57 -11.09 21.30
C GLY A 243 16.17 -9.77 21.79
N LEU A 244 16.22 -8.73 20.95
CA LEU A 244 16.89 -7.45 21.28
C LEU A 244 15.97 -6.34 21.82
N CYS A 245 14.64 -6.50 21.81
CA CYS A 245 13.69 -5.45 22.23
C CYS A 245 13.02 -5.71 23.58
N ALA A 246 13.63 -6.52 24.46
CA ALA A 246 13.14 -6.74 25.81
C ALA A 246 14.14 -6.20 26.84
N SER A 247 14.13 -4.88 27.05
CA SER A 247 14.55 -4.28 28.32
C SER A 247 14.26 -2.78 28.32
N THR A 248 13.19 -2.38 29.00
CA THR A 248 13.15 -1.37 30.08
C THR A 248 11.72 -1.29 30.59
#